data_AF-H3RJC8-F1
#
_entry.id   AF-H3RJC8-F1
#
_cell.length_a   1.000
_cell.length_b   1.000
_cell.length_c   1.000
_cell.angle_alpha   90.00
_cell.angle_beta   90.00
_cell.angle_gamma   90.00
#
_symmetry.space_group_name_H-M   'P 1'
#
loop_
_entity.id
_entity.type
_entity.pdbx_description
1 polymer ?
#
loop_
_entity_poly.entity_id
_entity_poly.type
_entity_poly.pdbx_seq_one_letter_code
_entity_poly.pdbx_strand_id
1 'polypeptide(L)'
;MNRLLHIDASIFQTSSVTRQLTADIVRKLLAKYPAAQATYRDVVAEEIRPLNAAIAAGFRAGNDDNVSEYIAEQHRLSDLLVAEFLASDVIVIGAPMYNFSVPAQLKSWLDRIAQAGKTFSYTAQGPVGLSGGRTVIVASARGGFYHGGSLEE
;
A
#
# COMPACT_ATOMS: atom_id res chain seq x y z
N MET A 1 -18.73 -0.33 6.69
CA MET A 1 -17.48 -0.83 6.12
C MET A 1 -17.84 -2.06 5.33
N ASN A 2 -17.65 -2.00 4.02
CA ASN A 2 -18.00 -3.05 3.07
C ASN A 2 -16.74 -3.68 2.47
N ARG A 3 -15.64 -2.92 2.36
CA ARG A 3 -14.38 -3.41 1.81
C ARG A 3 -13.17 -3.03 2.65
N LEU A 4 -12.29 -4.01 2.83
CA LEU A 4 -11.04 -3.90 3.54
C LEU A 4 -9.88 -4.31 2.63
N LEU A 5 -8.79 -3.53 2.64
CA LEU A 5 -7.53 -3.90 2.01
C LEU A 5 -6.49 -4.20 3.10
N HIS A 6 -5.96 -5.41 3.11
CA HIS A 6 -4.89 -5.86 4.01
C HIS A 6 -3.59 -5.95 3.23
N ILE A 7 -2.60 -5.16 3.63
CA ILE A 7 -1.27 -5.11 3.01
C ILE A 7 -0.22 -5.56 4.01
N ASP A 8 0.56 -6.57 3.66
CA ASP A 8 1.72 -6.98 4.44
C ASP A 8 3.03 -6.73 3.66
N ALA A 9 4.01 -6.10 4.34
CA ALA A 9 5.28 -5.71 3.74
C ALA A 9 6.54 -6.29 4.43
N SER A 10 6.38 -7.14 5.43
CA SER A 10 7.53 -7.72 6.14
C SER A 10 8.21 -8.83 5.33
N ILE A 11 9.53 -8.74 5.18
CA ILE A 11 10.35 -9.76 4.50
C ILE A 11 10.49 -11.05 5.33
N PHE A 12 10.23 -10.97 6.64
CA PHE A 12 10.37 -12.11 7.56
C PHE A 12 9.15 -13.05 7.65
N GLN A 13 8.17 -12.92 6.75
CA GLN A 13 7.04 -13.84 6.61
C GLN A 13 6.42 -14.24 7.96
N THR A 14 6.33 -15.53 8.30
CA THR A 14 5.70 -16.03 9.54
C THR A 14 6.35 -15.53 10.84
N SER A 15 7.63 -15.16 10.81
CA SER A 15 8.36 -14.59 11.95
C SER A 15 8.11 -13.10 12.16
N SER A 16 7.23 -12.48 11.36
CA SER A 16 6.95 -11.04 11.41
C SER A 16 5.93 -10.67 12.47
N VAL A 17 6.32 -9.78 13.39
CA VAL A 17 5.41 -9.14 14.35
C VAL A 17 4.34 -8.32 13.62
N THR A 18 4.69 -7.55 12.58
CA THR A 18 3.68 -6.73 11.89
C THR A 18 2.63 -7.57 11.17
N ARG A 19 3.01 -8.74 10.60
CA ARG A 19 2.04 -9.64 9.96
C ARG A 19 1.08 -10.27 10.97
N GLN A 20 1.57 -10.62 12.16
CA GLN A 20 0.71 -11.09 13.25
C GLN A 20 -0.28 -10.00 13.69
N LEU A 21 0.20 -8.77 13.86
CA LEU A 21 -0.65 -7.63 14.25
C LEU A 21 -1.72 -7.29 13.19
N THR A 22 -1.34 -7.25 11.91
CA THR A 22 -2.30 -6.97 10.82
C THR A 22 -3.34 -8.08 10.73
N ALA A 23 -2.95 -9.35 10.79
CA ALA A 23 -3.88 -10.48 10.78
C ALA A 23 -4.89 -10.40 11.94
N ASP A 24 -4.43 -10.03 13.14
CA ASP A 24 -5.30 -9.83 14.30
C ASP A 24 -6.26 -8.66 14.16
N ILE A 25 -5.81 -7.54 13.59
CA ILE A 25 -6.65 -6.38 13.29
C ILE A 25 -7.73 -6.76 12.27
N VAL A 26 -7.35 -7.39 11.16
CA VAL A 26 -8.29 -7.81 10.11
C VAL A 26 -9.30 -8.80 10.66
N ARG A 27 -8.85 -9.81 11.41
CA ARG A 27 -9.74 -10.79 12.06
C ARG A 27 -10.79 -10.12 12.95
N LYS A 28 -10.38 -9.14 13.77
CA LYS A 28 -11.32 -8.38 14.63
C LYS A 28 -12.28 -7.52 13.81
N LEU A 29 -11.81 -6.89 12.73
CA LEU A 29 -12.66 -6.10 11.84
C LEU A 29 -13.69 -6.95 11.12
N LEU A 30 -13.30 -8.11 10.59
CA LEU A 30 -14.23 -9.04 9.92
C LEU A 30 -15.23 -9.67 10.90
N ALA A 31 -14.82 -9.95 12.14
CA ALA A 31 -15.75 -10.39 13.18
C ALA A 31 -16.80 -9.31 13.52
N LYS A 32 -16.41 -8.03 13.50
CA LYS A 32 -17.31 -6.89 13.73
C LYS A 32 -18.20 -6.60 12.52
N TYR A 33 -17.72 -6.85 11.31
CA TYR A 33 -18.42 -6.60 10.05
C TYR A 33 -18.43 -7.85 9.16
N PRO A 34 -19.29 -8.85 9.45
CA PRO A 34 -19.24 -10.15 8.77
C PRO A 34 -19.53 -10.13 7.28
N ALA A 35 -20.20 -9.08 6.77
CA ALA A 35 -20.47 -8.90 5.35
C ALA A 35 -19.34 -8.19 4.59
N ALA A 36 -18.29 -7.75 5.28
CA ALA A 36 -17.18 -7.05 4.65
C ALA A 36 -16.31 -8.02 3.83
N GLN A 37 -15.88 -7.56 2.66
CA GLN A 37 -14.94 -8.28 1.81
C GLN A 37 -13.53 -7.80 2.09
N ALA A 38 -12.59 -8.74 2.25
CA ALA A 38 -11.17 -8.43 2.41
C ALA A 38 -10.40 -8.80 1.14
N THR A 39 -9.64 -7.83 0.62
CA THR A 39 -8.57 -8.07 -0.35
C THR A 39 -7.26 -8.14 0.40
N TYR A 40 -6.47 -9.19 0.19
CA TYR A 40 -5.15 -9.35 0.78
C TYR A 40 -4.07 -9.12 -0.29
N ARG A 41 -3.02 -8.39 0.07
CA ARG A 41 -1.85 -8.14 -0.77
C ARG A 41 -0.56 -8.27 0.02
N ASP A 42 0.24 -9.24 -0.35
CA ASP A 42 1.59 -9.40 0.16
C ASP A 42 2.58 -8.76 -0.82
N VAL A 43 3.09 -7.57 -0.50
CA VAL A 43 3.98 -6.83 -1.42
C VAL A 43 5.39 -7.41 -1.47
N VAL A 44 5.69 -8.41 -0.64
CA VAL A 44 6.95 -9.17 -0.68
C VAL A 44 6.78 -10.43 -1.53
N ALA A 45 5.70 -11.18 -1.36
CA ALA A 45 5.45 -12.41 -2.14
C ALA A 45 5.04 -12.09 -3.58
N GLU A 46 4.22 -11.06 -3.77
CA GLU A 46 3.84 -10.51 -5.07
C GLU A 46 4.59 -9.19 -5.27
N GLU A 47 5.90 -9.30 -5.56
CA GLU A 47 6.78 -8.13 -5.64
C GLU A 47 6.28 -7.12 -6.69
N ILE A 48 6.07 -5.89 -6.22
CA ILE A 48 5.80 -4.74 -7.08
C ILE A 48 7.13 -4.14 -7.50
N ARG A 49 7.42 -4.21 -8.80
CA ARG A 49 8.64 -3.63 -9.36
C ARG A 49 8.75 -2.14 -9.03
N PRO A 50 9.94 -1.64 -8.65
CA PRO A 50 10.17 -0.21 -8.51
C PRO A 50 9.77 0.55 -9.76
N LEU A 51 9.31 1.78 -9.58
CA LEU A 51 8.86 2.61 -10.68
C LEU A 51 10.04 2.95 -11.60
N ASN A 52 9.82 2.86 -12.91
CA ASN A 52 10.70 3.41 -13.93
C ASN A 52 9.88 4.26 -14.92
N ALA A 53 10.55 4.95 -15.85
CA ALA A 53 9.87 5.84 -16.78
C ALA A 53 8.79 5.14 -17.64
N ALA A 54 9.08 3.94 -18.16
CA ALA A 54 8.16 3.18 -19.00
C ALA A 54 6.91 2.72 -18.24
N ILE A 55 7.08 2.36 -16.97
CA ILE A 55 5.98 1.99 -16.08
C ILE A 55 5.16 3.24 -15.70
N ALA A 56 5.83 4.33 -15.31
CA ALA A 56 5.19 5.57 -14.89
C ALA A 56 4.43 6.27 -16.02
N ALA A 57 4.84 6.06 -17.29
CA ALA A 57 4.09 6.50 -18.46
C ALA A 57 2.64 6.03 -18.38
N GLY A 58 2.42 4.80 -17.90
CA GLY A 58 1.13 4.15 -17.71
C GLY A 58 0.10 4.93 -16.88
N PHE A 59 0.53 5.90 -16.08
CA PHE A 59 -0.37 6.62 -15.15
C PHE A 59 -1.21 7.69 -15.84
N ARG A 60 -0.92 8.02 -17.11
CA ARG A 60 -1.62 9.05 -17.89
C ARG A 60 -2.61 8.41 -18.85
N ALA A 61 -3.66 9.14 -19.22
CA ALA A 61 -4.57 8.72 -20.27
C ALA A 61 -3.88 8.86 -21.65
N GLY A 62 -4.16 7.93 -22.57
CA GLY A 62 -3.61 7.94 -23.92
C GLY A 62 -2.20 7.34 -24.04
N ASN A 63 -1.91 6.29 -23.28
CA ASN A 63 -0.65 5.56 -23.39
C ASN A 63 -0.48 4.97 -24.79
N ASP A 64 0.77 4.85 -25.21
CA ASP A 64 1.12 4.16 -26.44
C ASP A 64 0.77 2.67 -26.31
N ASP A 65 -0.09 2.18 -27.19
CA ASP A 65 -0.46 0.76 -27.25
C ASP A 65 0.74 -0.11 -27.70
N ASN A 66 1.84 0.49 -28.18
CA ASN A 66 3.05 -0.22 -28.63
C ASN A 66 4.11 -0.39 -27.54
N VAL A 67 3.71 -0.75 -26.32
CA VAL A 67 4.64 -1.17 -25.26
C VAL A 67 4.89 -2.68 -25.29
N SER A 68 5.99 -3.13 -24.69
CA SER A 68 6.20 -4.57 -24.52
C SER A 68 5.14 -5.17 -23.59
N GLU A 69 4.82 -6.46 -23.76
CA GLU A 69 3.84 -7.16 -22.91
C GLU A 69 4.16 -7.02 -21.41
N TYR A 70 5.46 -7.04 -21.07
CA TYR A 70 5.90 -6.80 -19.70
C TYR A 70 5.48 -5.42 -19.17
N ILE A 71 5.62 -4.36 -19.98
CA ILE A 71 5.21 -3.01 -19.57
C ILE A 71 3.68 -2.89 -19.51
N ALA A 72 2.97 -3.51 -20.45
CA ALA A 72 1.50 -3.57 -20.41
C ALA A 72 1.01 -4.25 -19.12
N GLU A 73 1.63 -5.35 -18.69
CA GLU A 73 1.34 -6.01 -17.41
C GLU A 73 1.59 -5.06 -16.22
N GLN A 74 2.67 -4.28 -16.24
CA GLN A 74 2.95 -3.31 -15.18
C GLN A 74 1.95 -2.16 -15.13
N HIS A 75 1.39 -1.75 -16.28
CA HIS A 75 0.29 -0.77 -16.33
C HIS A 75 -0.99 -1.38 -15.74
N ARG A 76 -1.37 -2.59 -16.17
CA ARG A 76 -2.52 -3.34 -15.63
C ARG A 76 -2.43 -3.53 -14.11
N LEU A 77 -1.24 -3.90 -13.61
CA LEU A 77 -0.99 -3.98 -12.17
C LEU A 77 -1.18 -2.62 -11.48
N SER A 78 -0.70 -1.52 -12.05
CA SER A 78 -0.83 -0.19 -11.44
C SER A 78 -2.29 0.24 -11.33
N ASP A 79 -3.11 -0.05 -12.35
CA ASP A 79 -4.55 0.21 -12.32
C ASP A 79 -5.27 -0.67 -11.29
N LEU A 80 -4.91 -1.95 -11.21
CA LEU A 80 -5.44 -2.85 -10.18
C LEU A 80 -5.15 -2.32 -8.77
N LEU A 81 -3.91 -1.91 -8.49
CA LEU A 81 -3.51 -1.40 -7.17
C LEU A 81 -4.26 -0.13 -6.78
N VAL A 82 -4.46 0.80 -7.73
CA VAL A 82 -5.27 1.99 -7.51
C VAL A 82 -6.75 1.62 -7.27
N ALA A 83 -7.28 0.68 -8.03
CA ALA A 83 -8.66 0.22 -7.89
C ALA A 83 -8.90 -0.45 -6.52
N GLU A 84 -8.01 -1.34 -6.07
CA GLU A 84 -8.05 -1.96 -4.75
C GLU A 84 -8.02 -0.91 -3.63
N PHE A 85 -7.13 0.08 -3.75
CA PHE A 85 -7.00 1.18 -2.79
C PHE A 85 -8.27 2.05 -2.75
N LEU A 86 -8.78 2.48 -3.90
CA LEU A 86 -9.95 3.36 -3.98
C LEU A 86 -11.25 2.64 -3.60
N ALA A 87 -11.35 1.34 -3.83
CA ALA A 87 -12.54 0.55 -3.50
C ALA A 87 -12.69 0.24 -2.00
N SER A 88 -11.64 0.47 -1.21
CA SER A 88 -11.58 0.04 0.20
C SER A 88 -11.96 1.16 1.15
N ASP A 89 -12.80 0.85 2.15
CA ASP A 89 -13.19 1.79 3.22
C ASP A 89 -12.15 1.81 4.34
N VAL A 90 -11.54 0.66 4.59
CA VAL A 90 -10.49 0.46 5.60
C VAL A 90 -9.27 -0.16 4.94
N ILE A 91 -8.10 0.38 5.24
CA ILE A 91 -6.81 -0.13 4.77
C ILE A 91 -5.95 -0.46 5.98
N VAL A 92 -5.57 -1.73 6.12
CA VAL A 92 -4.71 -2.23 7.19
C VAL A 92 -3.32 -2.50 6.60
N ILE A 93 -2.29 -1.81 7.08
CA ILE A 93 -0.93 -1.86 6.53
C ILE A 93 0.04 -2.36 7.59
N GLY A 94 0.74 -3.46 7.30
CA GLY A 94 1.88 -3.94 8.07
C GLY A 94 3.15 -3.27 7.58
N ALA A 95 3.69 -2.34 8.38
CA ALA A 95 4.82 -1.51 8.02
C ALA A 95 5.98 -1.68 9.02
N PRO A 96 6.77 -2.77 8.93
CA PRO A 96 7.94 -2.93 9.81
C PRO A 96 9.00 -1.90 9.46
N MET A 97 9.77 -1.46 10.45
CA MET A 97 10.90 -0.55 10.22
C MET A 97 12.15 -1.33 9.83
N TYR A 98 12.66 -1.07 8.62
CA TYR A 98 13.99 -1.49 8.19
C TYR A 98 14.83 -0.25 7.91
N ASN A 99 15.98 -0.13 8.57
CA ASN A 99 16.91 1.00 8.40
C ASN A 99 16.20 2.36 8.47
N PHE A 100 15.43 2.58 9.54
CA PHE A 100 14.74 3.85 9.83
C PHE A 100 13.61 4.23 8.87
N SER A 101 13.19 3.34 7.96
CA SER A 101 12.09 3.57 7.03
C SER A 101 11.19 2.34 6.88
N VAL A 102 10.17 2.46 6.04
CA VAL A 102 9.35 1.33 5.58
C VAL A 102 10.12 0.43 4.60
N PRO A 103 9.70 -0.83 4.40
CA PRO A 103 10.34 -1.70 3.42
C PRO A 103 10.23 -1.13 2.00
N ALA A 104 11.24 -1.37 1.16
CA ALA A 104 11.24 -0.91 -0.24
C ALA A 104 10.02 -1.42 -1.01
N GLN A 105 9.55 -2.62 -0.70
CA GLN A 105 8.35 -3.23 -1.27
C GLN A 105 7.09 -2.42 -0.96
N LEU A 106 6.95 -1.92 0.29
CA LEU A 106 5.84 -1.04 0.65
C LEU A 106 5.96 0.30 -0.08
N LYS A 107 7.18 0.83 -0.23
CA LYS A 107 7.41 2.05 -1.00
C LYS A 107 7.04 1.89 -2.48
N SER A 108 7.38 0.75 -3.10
CA SER A 108 6.96 0.44 -4.47
C SER A 108 5.43 0.45 -4.61
N TRP A 109 4.70 -0.14 -3.64
CA TRP A 109 3.23 -0.08 -3.64
C TRP A 109 2.71 1.36 -3.52
N LEU A 110 3.26 2.16 -2.59
CA LEU A 110 2.91 3.57 -2.42
C LEU A 110 3.13 4.38 -3.72
N ASP A 111 4.23 4.11 -4.44
CA ASP A 111 4.53 4.74 -5.72
C ASP A 111 3.54 4.36 -6.82
N ARG A 112 2.96 3.16 -6.78
CA ARG A 112 1.94 2.73 -7.76
C ARG A 112 0.58 3.37 -7.52
N ILE A 113 0.19 3.60 -6.26
CA ILE A 113 -1.14 4.16 -5.96
C ILE A 113 -1.17 5.68 -6.07
N ALA A 114 -0.03 6.36 -5.98
CA ALA A 114 0.07 7.82 -6.08
C ALA A 114 -0.01 8.28 -7.55
N GLN A 115 -1.22 8.44 -8.08
CA GLN A 115 -1.47 8.82 -9.48
C GLN A 115 -2.33 10.08 -9.57
N ALA A 116 -1.84 11.08 -10.32
CA ALA A 116 -2.54 12.34 -10.55
C ALA A 116 -3.86 12.09 -11.32
N GLY A 117 -4.93 12.77 -10.92
CA GLY A 117 -6.28 12.57 -11.47
C GLY A 117 -7.01 11.34 -10.94
N LYS A 118 -6.34 10.42 -10.21
CA LYS A 118 -6.96 9.25 -9.59
C LYS A 118 -6.99 9.37 -8.06
N THR A 119 -5.81 9.48 -7.42
CA THR A 119 -5.69 9.50 -5.95
C THR A 119 -5.30 10.86 -5.38
N PHE A 120 -4.73 11.74 -6.22
CA PHE A 120 -4.46 13.14 -5.90
C PHE A 120 -4.66 14.02 -7.15
N SER A 121 -4.72 15.33 -6.98
CA SER A 121 -4.70 16.31 -8.08
C SER A 121 -3.76 17.48 -7.76
N TYR A 122 -3.35 18.23 -8.77
CA TYR A 122 -2.56 19.45 -8.58
C TYR A 122 -3.47 20.68 -8.48
N THR A 123 -3.15 21.57 -7.54
CA THR A 123 -3.75 22.90 -7.40
C THR A 123 -2.65 23.95 -7.46
N ALA A 124 -3.04 25.23 -7.50
CA ALA A 124 -2.07 26.34 -7.41
C ALA A 124 -1.25 26.32 -6.09
N GLN A 125 -1.73 25.65 -5.05
CA GLN A 125 -1.09 25.52 -3.75
C GLN A 125 -0.31 24.21 -3.59
N GLY A 126 -0.26 23.37 -4.64
CA GLY A 126 0.41 22.06 -4.62
C GLY A 126 -0.56 20.88 -4.71
N PRO A 127 -0.07 19.64 -4.52
CA PRO A 127 -0.88 18.44 -4.62
C PRO A 127 -1.88 18.32 -3.46
N VAL A 128 -3.12 17.91 -3.78
CA VAL A 128 -4.17 17.64 -2.80
C VAL A 128 -4.71 16.21 -3.01
N GLY A 129 -4.91 15.49 -1.90
CA GLY A 129 -5.44 14.12 -1.95
C GLY A 129 -6.92 14.08 -2.33
N LEU A 130 -7.29 13.13 -3.18
CA LEU A 130 -8.69 12.87 -3.61
C LEU A 130 -9.32 11.68 -2.87
N SER A 131 -8.53 10.98 -2.06
CA SER A 131 -8.89 9.67 -1.50
C SER A 131 -9.36 9.73 -0.03
N GLY A 132 -10.02 10.82 0.36
CA GLY A 132 -10.56 11.01 1.72
C GLY A 132 -11.68 10.02 2.09
N GLY A 133 -12.13 10.08 3.35
CA GLY A 133 -13.24 9.25 3.86
C GLY A 133 -12.87 7.80 4.20
N ARG A 134 -11.62 7.40 4.00
CA ARG A 134 -11.09 6.06 4.31
C ARG A 134 -10.40 6.06 5.66
N THR A 135 -10.49 4.94 6.38
CA THR A 135 -9.71 4.73 7.61
C THR A 135 -8.46 3.93 7.27
N VAL A 136 -7.29 4.45 7.64
CA VAL A 136 -6.01 3.74 7.48
C VAL A 136 -5.49 3.34 8.85
N ILE A 137 -5.21 2.05 9.03
CA ILE A 137 -4.63 1.48 10.25
C ILE A 137 -3.23 0.96 9.90
N VAL A 138 -2.21 1.54 10.51
CA VAL A 138 -0.81 1.14 10.30
C VAL A 138 -0.33 0.35 11.51
N ALA A 139 -0.04 -0.94 11.31
CA ALA A 139 0.63 -1.79 12.29
C ALA A 139 2.14 -1.76 12.03
N SER A 140 2.87 -1.05 12.87
CA SER A 140 4.32 -0.89 12.75
C SER A 140 5.05 -1.57 13.91
N ALA A 141 6.15 -2.25 13.61
CA ALA A 141 7.07 -2.81 14.60
C ALA A 141 8.49 -2.33 14.32
N ARG A 142 9.26 -2.10 15.40
CA ARG A 142 10.62 -1.54 15.37
C ARG A 142 11.39 -2.07 16.57
N GLY A 143 12.70 -2.28 16.40
CA GLY A 143 13.56 -2.89 17.43
C GLY A 143 13.94 -1.99 18.62
N GLY A 144 13.54 -0.72 18.61
CA GLY A 144 13.86 0.23 19.68
C GLY A 144 12.74 1.24 19.93
N PHE A 145 12.94 2.13 20.90
CA PHE A 145 12.00 3.20 21.21
C PHE A 145 12.28 4.42 20.32
N TYR A 146 11.26 4.87 19.58
CA TYR A 146 11.32 6.03 18.69
C TYR A 146 10.20 7.04 18.98
N HIS A 147 9.60 6.94 20.16
CA HIS A 147 8.63 7.89 20.69
C HIS A 147 8.91 8.08 22.18
N GLY A 148 9.21 9.31 22.60
CA GLY A 148 9.22 9.71 24.01
C GLY A 148 10.40 9.22 24.89
N GLY A 149 11.54 8.77 24.34
CA GLY A 149 12.71 8.41 25.16
C GLY A 149 13.97 8.10 24.35
N SER A 150 15.15 8.29 24.97
CA SER A 150 16.45 7.89 24.43
C SER A 150 16.64 6.38 24.51
N LEU A 151 17.44 5.82 23.59
CA LEU A 151 18.09 4.53 23.79
C LEU A 151 18.97 4.67 25.04
N GLU A 152 18.52 4.13 26.18
CA GLU A 152 19.48 3.86 27.26
C GLU A 152 20.29 2.63 26.82
N GLU A 153 21.60 2.85 26.66
CA GLU A 153 22.62 1.82 26.44
C GLU A 153 22.73 0.86 27.63
#